data_AF-A0A3N2NDY0-F1
#
_entry.id   AF-A0A3N2NDY0-F1
#
_cell.length_a   1.000
_cell.length_b   1.000
_cell.length_c   1.000
_cell.angle_alpha   90.00
_cell.angle_beta   90.00
_cell.angle_gamma   90.00
#
_symmetry.space_group_name_H-M   'P 1'
#
loop_
_entity.id
_entity.type
_entity.pdbx_description
1 polymer ?
#
loop_
_entity_poly.entity_id
_entity_poly.type
_entity_poly.pdbx_seq_one_letter_code
_entity_poly.pdbx_strand_id
1 'polypeptide(L)'
;MKKSAILRPVSQKAYDRFVKRIYLVVTNKTKREAMLAALDSYLDGNRDTYDRNLTPDCVMVFGMLRFEIELAMIRSAKARTRARRKQSEPENQATDNATSPAADNKPTKKTVNKTEPQSAEDDTTGITPRVSRRMRRAVDRMIRPKTKWRKLR
;
A
#
# COMPACT_ATOMS: atom_id res chain seq x y z
N MET A 1 11.41 -16.83 -28.38
CA MET A 1 11.96 -16.22 -27.14
C MET A 1 10.84 -15.46 -26.43
N LYS A 2 10.58 -15.71 -25.14
CA LYS A 2 9.59 -14.94 -24.37
C LYS A 2 10.20 -13.60 -24.00
N LYS A 3 9.73 -12.49 -24.59
CA LYS A 3 10.14 -11.13 -24.18
C LYS A 3 9.67 -10.93 -22.74
N SER A 4 10.58 -10.97 -21.77
CA SER A 4 10.32 -10.49 -20.42
C SER A 4 9.99 -9.01 -20.52
N ALA A 5 8.71 -8.65 -20.34
CA ALA A 5 8.30 -7.26 -20.30
C ALA A 5 9.07 -6.58 -19.16
N ILE A 6 10.00 -5.68 -19.51
CA ILE A 6 10.83 -4.96 -18.55
C ILE A 6 9.88 -4.13 -17.68
N LEU A 7 9.64 -4.63 -16.46
CA LEU A 7 8.57 -4.12 -15.63
C LEU A 7 9.04 -2.83 -14.96
N ARG A 8 8.74 -1.69 -15.61
CA ARG A 8 9.16 -0.34 -15.22
C ARG A 8 9.04 -0.11 -13.69
N PRO A 9 9.87 0.75 -13.08
CA PRO A 9 9.88 0.90 -11.63
C PRO A 9 8.57 1.46 -11.04
N VAL A 10 7.75 2.11 -11.87
CA VAL A 10 6.42 2.63 -11.53
C VAL A 10 5.32 1.84 -12.26
N SER A 11 4.12 1.75 -11.65
CA SER A 11 2.93 1.24 -12.34
C SER A 11 2.56 2.13 -13.54
N GLN A 12 1.99 1.56 -14.62
CA GLN A 12 1.55 2.31 -15.80
C GLN A 12 0.65 3.51 -15.44
N LYS A 13 -0.35 3.30 -14.56
CA LYS A 13 -1.25 4.36 -14.06
C LYS A 13 -0.54 5.53 -13.37
N ALA A 14 0.65 5.31 -12.82
CA ALA A 14 1.48 6.38 -12.25
C ALA A 14 2.29 7.10 -13.35
N TYR A 15 2.88 6.34 -14.28
CA TYR A 15 3.54 6.88 -15.47
C TYR A 15 2.61 7.81 -16.27
N ASP A 16 1.39 7.35 -16.59
CA ASP A 16 0.40 8.13 -17.34
C ASP A 16 0.02 9.45 -16.63
N ARG A 17 0.12 9.52 -15.30
CA ARG A 17 -0.11 10.75 -14.53
C ARG A 17 1.05 11.73 -14.67
N PHE A 18 2.29 11.24 -14.63
CA PHE A 18 3.47 12.09 -14.87
C PHE A 18 3.47 12.63 -16.29
N VAL A 19 3.20 11.77 -17.29
CA VAL A 19 3.02 12.19 -18.69
C VAL A 19 1.95 13.27 -18.80
N LYS A 20 0.73 13.06 -18.28
CA LYS A 20 -0.34 14.07 -18.31
C LYS A 20 0.06 15.39 -17.64
N ARG A 21 0.80 15.35 -16.54
CA ARG A 21 1.30 16.55 -15.85
C ARG A 21 2.37 17.28 -16.65
N ILE A 22 3.28 16.56 -17.31
CA ILE A 22 4.26 17.15 -18.24
C ILE A 22 3.55 17.81 -19.42
N TYR A 23 2.54 17.17 -20.02
CA TYR A 23 1.72 17.77 -21.08
C TYR A 23 0.96 19.03 -20.64
N LEU A 24 0.51 19.09 -19.38
CA LEU A 24 -0.22 20.24 -18.82
C LEU A 24 0.71 21.42 -18.50
N VAL A 25 1.88 21.16 -17.90
CA VAL A 25 2.82 22.21 -17.46
C VAL A 25 3.69 22.72 -18.62
N VAL A 26 4.05 21.85 -19.58
CA VAL A 26 4.98 22.18 -20.66
C VAL A 26 4.22 22.38 -21.97
N THR A 27 3.97 23.65 -22.31
CA THR A 27 3.26 24.04 -23.55
C THR A 27 4.11 23.79 -24.80
N ASN A 28 5.41 24.09 -24.77
CA ASN A 28 6.31 23.92 -25.90
C ASN A 28 6.58 22.42 -26.16
N LYS A 29 6.35 21.99 -27.41
CA LYS A 29 6.52 20.61 -27.88
C LYS A 29 7.93 20.05 -27.64
N THR A 30 8.99 20.80 -27.97
CA THR A 30 10.37 20.28 -27.88
C THR A 30 10.80 20.11 -26.42
N LYS A 31 10.50 21.09 -25.55
CA LYS A 31 10.68 20.98 -24.10
C LYS A 31 9.90 19.79 -23.50
N ARG A 32 8.69 19.53 -24.02
CA ARG A 32 7.84 18.41 -23.57
C ARG A 32 8.46 17.06 -23.95
N GLU A 33 8.92 16.91 -25.19
CA GLU A 33 9.60 15.69 -25.68
C GLU A 33 10.89 15.43 -24.90
N ALA A 34 11.70 16.46 -24.64
CA ALA A 34 12.88 16.37 -23.78
C ALA A 34 12.54 15.92 -22.35
N MET A 35 11.49 16.49 -21.73
CA MET A 35 11.05 16.07 -20.39
C MET A 35 10.48 14.65 -20.33
N LEU A 36 9.89 14.14 -21.41
CA LEU A 36 9.47 12.74 -21.49
C LEU A 36 10.67 11.81 -21.64
N ALA A 37 11.66 12.17 -22.46
CA ALA A 37 12.92 11.43 -22.56
C ALA A 37 13.69 11.39 -21.23
N ALA A 38 13.70 12.50 -20.48
CA ALA A 38 14.24 12.53 -19.12
C ALA A 38 13.47 11.64 -18.14
N LEU A 39 12.13 11.61 -18.21
CA LEU A 39 11.31 10.73 -17.38
C LEU A 39 11.63 9.26 -17.63
N ASP A 40 11.72 8.86 -18.90
CA ASP A 40 12.06 7.50 -19.29
C ASP A 40 13.51 7.15 -18.88
N SER A 41 14.48 8.01 -19.18
CA SER A 41 15.88 7.83 -18.78
C SER A 41 16.04 7.68 -17.26
N TYR A 42 15.32 8.50 -16.47
CA TYR A 42 15.31 8.41 -15.01
C TYR A 42 14.71 7.10 -14.49
N LEU A 43 13.65 6.60 -15.14
CA LEU A 43 13.00 5.33 -14.82
C LEU A 43 13.82 4.11 -15.26
N ASP A 44 14.63 4.23 -16.31
CA ASP A 44 15.55 3.18 -16.76
C ASP A 44 16.83 3.11 -15.90
N GLY A 45 17.02 4.08 -14.99
CA GLY A 45 18.06 4.07 -13.96
C GLY A 45 19.18 5.10 -14.15
N ASN A 46 19.14 5.89 -15.22
CA ASN A 46 20.16 6.89 -15.56
C ASN A 46 19.99 8.19 -14.73
N ARG A 47 20.15 8.06 -13.42
CA ARG A 47 19.84 9.11 -12.41
C ARG A 47 20.78 10.31 -12.43
N ASP A 48 21.94 10.20 -13.07
CA ASP A 48 22.97 11.24 -13.10
C ASP A 48 23.13 11.88 -14.50
N THR A 49 22.29 11.48 -15.46
CA THR A 49 22.41 11.90 -16.88
C THR A 49 21.09 12.24 -17.55
N TYR A 50 19.95 12.11 -16.85
CA TYR A 50 18.60 12.37 -17.37
C TYR A 50 18.37 13.84 -17.78
N ASP A 51 19.14 14.77 -17.23
CA ASP A 51 19.00 16.23 -17.35
C ASP A 51 19.86 16.85 -18.45
N ARG A 52 20.81 16.11 -19.03
CA ARG A 52 21.77 16.59 -20.05
C ARG A 52 21.15 17.33 -21.24
N ASN A 53 19.91 17.00 -21.59
CA ASN A 53 19.17 17.57 -22.72
C ASN A 53 18.03 18.51 -22.28
N LEU A 54 17.93 18.87 -21.00
CA LEU A 54 16.87 19.73 -20.47
C LEU A 54 17.33 21.19 -20.38
N THR A 55 16.47 22.12 -20.79
CA THR A 55 16.66 23.53 -20.49
C THR A 55 16.53 23.77 -18.97
N PRO A 56 17.18 24.80 -18.38
CA PRO A 56 17.17 25.03 -16.93
C PRO A 56 15.78 24.99 -16.26
N ASP A 57 14.77 25.63 -16.86
CA ASP A 57 13.38 25.58 -16.35
C ASP A 57 12.81 24.16 -16.34
N CYS A 58 13.15 23.33 -17.33
CA CYS A 58 12.72 21.92 -17.37
C CYS A 58 13.43 21.10 -16.29
N VAL A 59 14.69 21.39 -15.96
CA VAL A 59 15.40 20.75 -14.84
C VAL A 59 14.69 21.09 -13.51
N MET A 60 14.31 22.35 -13.29
CA MET A 60 13.51 22.75 -12.12
C MET A 60 12.15 22.03 -12.05
N VAL A 61 11.36 22.04 -13.13
CA VAL A 61 10.06 21.38 -13.17
C VAL A 61 10.21 19.85 -12.97
N PHE A 62 11.24 19.24 -13.54
CA PHE A 62 11.53 17.83 -13.33
C PHE A 62 11.94 17.54 -11.88
N GLY A 63 12.73 18.40 -11.25
CA GLY A 63 13.08 18.32 -9.82
C GLY A 63 11.84 18.27 -8.92
N MET A 64 10.82 19.08 -9.22
CA MET A 64 9.53 19.05 -8.50
C MET A 64 8.76 17.74 -8.72
N LEU A 65 8.86 17.13 -9.90
CA LEU A 65 8.26 15.82 -10.19
C LEU A 65 9.04 14.65 -9.57
N ARG A 66 10.37 14.78 -9.41
CA ARG A 66 11.29 13.72 -8.96
C ARG A 66 10.86 13.09 -7.63
N PHE A 67 10.45 13.89 -6.66
CA PHE A 67 9.96 13.39 -5.36
C PHE A 67 8.71 12.50 -5.51
N GLU A 68 7.76 12.91 -6.36
CA GLU A 68 6.55 12.12 -6.63
C GLU A 68 6.87 10.82 -7.38
N ILE A 69 7.84 10.86 -8.29
CA ILE A 69 8.33 9.69 -9.04
C ILE A 69 8.96 8.67 -8.07
N GLU A 70 9.90 9.08 -7.20
CA GLU A 70 10.48 8.20 -6.17
C GLU A 70 9.40 7.61 -5.25
N LEU A 71 8.45 8.43 -4.78
CA LEU A 71 7.35 7.96 -3.94
C LEU A 71 6.46 6.94 -4.67
N ALA A 72 6.23 7.13 -5.97
CA ALA A 72 5.52 6.18 -6.82
C ALA A 72 6.31 4.88 -7.04
N MET A 73 7.64 4.96 -7.17
CA MET A 73 8.54 3.79 -7.25
C MET A 73 8.48 2.97 -5.95
N ILE A 74 8.63 3.61 -4.78
CA ILE A 74 8.55 2.96 -3.46
C ILE A 74 7.19 2.29 -3.26
N ARG A 75 6.08 2.97 -3.60
CA ARG A 75 4.73 2.38 -3.56
C ARG A 75 4.59 1.18 -4.50
N SER A 76 5.13 1.27 -5.71
CA SER A 76 5.07 0.20 -6.72
C SER A 76 5.92 -1.01 -6.31
N ALA A 77 7.11 -0.80 -5.72
CA ALA A 77 7.92 -1.84 -5.12
C ALA A 77 7.19 -2.54 -3.96
N LYS A 78 6.62 -1.78 -3.02
CA LYS A 78 5.85 -2.30 -1.87
C LYS A 78 4.57 -3.03 -2.28
N ALA A 79 3.93 -2.65 -3.39
CA ALA A 79 2.82 -3.40 -3.98
C ALA A 79 3.29 -4.73 -4.57
N ARG A 80 4.40 -4.73 -5.33
CA ARG A 80 5.00 -5.94 -5.92
C ARG A 80 5.46 -6.95 -4.87
N THR A 81 6.10 -6.52 -3.77
CA THR A 81 6.50 -7.43 -2.69
C THR A 81 5.29 -8.05 -1.97
N ARG A 82 4.21 -7.28 -1.77
CA ARG A 82 2.94 -7.82 -1.22
C ARG A 82 2.27 -8.82 -2.16
N ALA A 83 2.27 -8.56 -3.47
CA ALA A 83 1.71 -9.48 -4.45
C ALA A 83 2.49 -10.81 -4.48
N ARG A 84 3.83 -10.76 -4.45
CA ARG A 84 4.67 -11.96 -4.35
C ARG A 84 4.41 -12.77 -3.08
N ARG A 85 4.32 -12.11 -1.90
CA ARG A 85 4.00 -12.79 -0.63
C ARG A 85 2.68 -13.57 -0.68
N LYS A 86 1.64 -13.00 -1.32
CA LYS A 86 0.35 -13.68 -1.52
C LYS A 86 0.40 -14.87 -2.48
N GLN A 87 1.39 -14.94 -3.36
CA GLN A 87 1.60 -16.07 -4.28
C GLN A 87 2.51 -17.15 -3.66
N SER A 88 3.25 -16.82 -2.59
CA SER A 88 4.15 -17.74 -1.89
C SER A 88 3.59 -18.29 -0.57
N GLU A 89 2.51 -17.73 -0.03
CA GLU A 89 1.72 -18.41 1.00
C GLU A 89 0.92 -19.52 0.31
N PRO A 90 1.19 -20.81 0.58
CA PRO A 90 0.28 -21.86 0.17
C PRO A 90 -1.06 -21.60 0.86
N GLU A 91 -2.13 -21.74 0.10
CA GLU A 91 -3.49 -21.70 0.63
C GLU A 91 -3.66 -22.92 1.55
N ASN A 92 -3.42 -22.73 2.86
CA ASN A 92 -3.83 -23.69 3.88
C ASN A 92 -5.35 -23.73 3.88
N GLN A 93 -5.91 -24.50 2.95
CA GLN A 93 -7.28 -24.98 2.96
C GLN A 93 -7.42 -25.94 4.14
N ALA A 94 -7.49 -25.39 5.34
CA ALA A 94 -8.18 -26.03 6.45
C ALA A 94 -9.65 -26.11 6.06
N THR A 95 -10.01 -27.18 5.35
CA THR A 95 -11.41 -27.57 5.16
C THR A 95 -11.94 -27.99 6.52
N ASP A 96 -12.63 -27.08 7.20
CA ASP A 96 -13.39 -27.34 8.41
C ASP A 96 -14.43 -28.45 8.15
N ASN A 97 -14.04 -29.70 8.44
CA ASN A 97 -14.90 -30.88 8.43
C ASN A 97 -14.49 -31.80 9.59
N ALA A 98 -14.69 -31.33 10.82
CA ALA A 98 -14.62 -32.15 12.02
C ALA A 98 -15.82 -31.82 12.93
N THR A 99 -16.83 -32.67 12.82
CA THR A 99 -18.03 -32.71 13.68
C THR A 99 -17.68 -32.64 15.16
N SER A 100 -18.29 -31.72 15.89
CA SER A 100 -18.26 -31.72 17.37
C SER A 100 -19.14 -32.86 17.90
N PRO A 101 -18.63 -33.64 18.86
CA PRO A 101 -19.34 -33.69 20.15
C PRO A 101 -18.40 -33.53 21.37
N ALA A 102 -19.01 -33.24 22.52
CA ALA A 102 -18.34 -32.84 23.75
C ALA A 102 -17.73 -33.99 24.57
N ALA A 103 -16.69 -33.68 25.37
CA ALA A 103 -16.44 -34.22 26.71
C ALA A 103 -15.39 -33.39 27.48
N ASP A 104 -15.44 -33.44 28.81
CA ASP A 104 -14.59 -32.69 29.75
C ASP A 104 -13.08 -33.05 29.72
N ASN A 105 -12.21 -32.07 30.05
CA ASN A 105 -11.52 -32.01 31.36
C ASN A 105 -10.54 -30.81 31.49
N LYS A 106 -10.22 -30.44 32.74
CA LYS A 106 -9.51 -29.19 33.16
C LYS A 106 -8.04 -29.50 33.63
N PRO A 107 -7.26 -28.58 34.27
CA PRO A 107 -6.18 -27.79 33.65
C PRO A 107 -4.75 -27.96 34.23
N THR A 108 -3.71 -27.56 33.47
CA THR A 108 -2.36 -27.25 34.03
C THR A 108 -1.62 -26.26 33.08
N LYS A 109 -1.39 -24.96 33.37
CA LYS A 109 -0.59 -24.20 34.39
C LYS A 109 0.88 -23.89 33.99
N LYS A 110 1.20 -22.58 34.00
CA LYS A 110 2.52 -21.90 34.03
C LYS A 110 3.35 -21.99 32.73
N THR A 111 3.93 -20.91 32.21
CA THR A 111 5.12 -20.19 32.72
C THR A 111 5.36 -18.96 31.82
N VAL A 112 5.81 -17.76 32.23
CA VAL A 112 6.13 -17.14 33.54
C VAL A 112 6.05 -15.60 33.41
N ASN A 113 5.93 -14.85 34.52
CA ASN A 113 5.96 -13.37 34.54
C ASN A 113 7.40 -12.82 34.63
N LYS A 114 7.65 -11.62 34.10
CA LYS A 114 8.79 -10.78 34.50
C LYS A 114 8.31 -9.49 35.17
N THR A 115 8.38 -9.49 36.51
CA THR A 115 8.27 -8.32 37.40
C THR A 115 9.46 -7.37 37.13
N GLU A 116 9.42 -6.06 37.36
CA GLU A 116 9.55 -5.34 38.65
C GLU A 116 9.32 -3.81 38.48
N PRO A 117 9.28 -2.94 39.53
CA PRO A 117 8.01 -2.33 39.95
C PRO A 117 8.06 -0.78 40.14
N GLN A 118 7.20 -0.27 41.04
CA GLN A 118 6.93 1.14 41.43
C GLN A 118 6.00 1.91 40.49
N SER A 119 5.03 2.72 40.97
CA SER A 119 4.60 2.98 42.35
C SER A 119 3.07 3.06 42.41
N ALA A 120 2.48 2.97 43.61
CA ALA A 120 1.09 3.38 43.78
C ALA A 120 0.98 4.90 43.56
N GLU A 121 -0.10 5.35 42.91
CA GLU A 121 -1.13 6.23 43.49
C GLU A 121 -2.40 6.14 42.61
N ASP A 122 -3.50 6.68 43.12
CA ASP A 122 -4.87 6.52 42.63
C ASP A 122 -5.12 7.37 41.36
N ASP A 123 -5.62 6.79 40.27
CA ASP A 123 -6.38 7.59 39.29
C ASP A 123 -7.37 6.78 38.42
N THR A 124 -8.59 7.29 38.31
CA THR A 124 -9.75 6.59 37.74
C THR A 124 -9.77 6.68 36.21
N THR A 125 -8.79 6.06 35.55
CA THR A 125 -8.77 5.95 34.08
C THR A 125 -9.40 4.65 33.60
N GLY A 126 -10.70 4.73 33.28
CA GLY A 126 -11.43 3.60 32.68
C GLY A 126 -10.77 3.11 31.39
N ILE A 127 -10.06 1.97 31.48
CA ILE A 127 -9.43 1.28 30.35
C ILE A 127 -10.55 0.70 29.47
N THR A 128 -11.16 1.55 28.65
CA THR A 128 -12.05 1.09 27.58
C THR A 128 -11.18 0.34 26.57
N PRO A 129 -11.37 -0.98 26.37
CA PRO A 129 -10.57 -1.72 25.41
C PRO A 129 -10.81 -1.11 24.03
N ARG A 130 -9.74 -0.60 23.39
CA ARG A 130 -9.83 0.15 22.13
C ARG A 130 -10.25 -0.76 20.97
N VAL A 131 -11.55 -1.03 20.89
CA VAL A 131 -12.17 -2.00 19.96
C VAL A 131 -11.65 -1.78 18.54
N SER A 132 -11.07 -2.83 17.95
CA SER A 132 -10.44 -2.74 16.63
C SER A 132 -11.42 -2.29 15.55
N ARG A 133 -10.92 -1.61 14.51
CA ARG A 133 -11.76 -1.15 13.38
C ARG A 133 -12.49 -2.30 12.68
N ARG A 134 -11.98 -3.54 12.78
CA ARG A 134 -12.63 -4.76 12.27
C ARG A 134 -13.84 -5.15 13.13
N MET A 135 -13.70 -5.18 14.45
CA MET A 135 -14.80 -5.46 15.39
C MET A 135 -15.91 -4.41 15.30
N ARG A 136 -15.57 -3.11 15.28
CA ARG A 136 -16.57 -2.03 15.12
C ARG A 136 -17.43 -2.23 13.86
N ARG A 137 -16.81 -2.61 12.75
CA ARG A 137 -17.51 -2.93 11.47
C ARG A 137 -18.31 -4.23 11.51
N ALA A 138 -17.94 -5.20 12.33
CA ALA A 138 -18.72 -6.43 12.50
C ALA A 138 -20.01 -6.14 13.30
N VAL A 139 -19.90 -5.39 14.40
CA VAL A 139 -21.03 -4.94 15.22
C VAL A 139 -22.00 -4.07 14.41
N ASP A 140 -21.48 -3.06 13.69
CA ASP A 140 -22.29 -2.21 12.79
C ASP A 140 -23.04 -3.04 11.74
N ARG A 141 -22.43 -4.08 11.15
CA ARG A 141 -23.10 -5.00 10.21
C ARG A 141 -24.17 -5.90 10.84
N MET A 142 -24.09 -6.18 12.15
CA MET A 142 -25.10 -6.95 12.88
C MET A 142 -26.30 -6.08 13.25
N ILE A 143 -26.05 -4.83 13.65
CA ILE A 143 -27.10 -3.88 14.12
C ILE A 143 -27.83 -3.23 12.94
N ARG A 144 -27.14 -2.93 11.83
CA ARG A 144 -27.71 -2.14 10.73
C ARG A 144 -28.71 -2.96 9.91
N PRO A 145 -30.01 -2.58 9.87
CA PRO A 145 -31.01 -3.33 9.12
C PRO A 145 -30.68 -3.34 7.63
N LYS A 146 -30.83 -4.50 6.98
CA LYS A 146 -30.55 -4.67 5.54
C LYS A 146 -31.64 -4.00 4.69
N THR A 147 -31.51 -2.70 4.45
CA THR A 147 -32.35 -1.98 3.50
C THR A 147 -32.14 -2.57 2.10
N LYS A 148 -33.10 -3.38 1.62
CA LYS A 148 -33.15 -3.79 0.21
C LYS A 148 -33.44 -2.53 -0.61
N TRP A 149 -32.47 -2.10 -1.42
CA TRP A 149 -32.69 -1.05 -2.41
C TRP A 149 -33.86 -1.46 -3.31
N ARG A 150 -35.01 -0.80 -3.15
CA ARG A 150 -36.14 -0.99 -4.07
C ARG A 150 -35.69 -0.52 -5.45
N LYS A 151 -35.95 -1.32 -6.48
CA LYS A 151 -35.83 -0.86 -7.86
C LYS A 151 -36.79 0.32 -8.04
N LEU A 152 -36.26 1.47 -8.43
CA LEU A 152 -37.08 2.52 -9.03
C LEU A 152 -37.73 1.93 -10.29
N ARG A 153 -39.05 2.08 -10.40
CA ARG A 153 -39.83 1.83 -11.61
C ARG A 153 -40.05 3.18 -12.29
#